data_AF-A0AAV0AH55-F1
#
_entry.id   AF-A0AAV0AH55-F1
#
_cell.length_a   1.000
_cell.length_b   1.000
_cell.length_c   1.000
_cell.angle_alpha   90.00
_cell.angle_beta   90.00
_cell.angle_gamma   90.00
#
_symmetry.space_group_name_H-M   'P 1'
#
loop_
_entity.id
_entity.type
_entity.pdbx_description
1 polymer ?
#
loop_
_entity_poly.entity_id
_entity_poly.type
_entity_poly.pdbx_seq_one_letter_code
_entity_poly.pdbx_strand_id
1 'polypeptide(L)'
;MSSALKAQLQRTLQHWQRYGLAVARMDPLGGEPFRRPLPIFEMSSPQDLDQFAIGSDADMGGLSTVQLAIEKSNDSSKTYGIFRGKLKTELGPEASKILKSGGYAGFRTKVRKRLIGEDFWNTDHHEYLRLRVRNSGDEMKYFVNIQIDGPASTDIFQHRLWLGQPGDWEDVLIPFADFALTNKGQIVKSQFEMPRDAIRTIGISVLEKPGPFELGIQKVDCVSDIGLRLEQEEENSASQATKIESG
;
A
#
# COMPACT_ATOMS: atom_id res chain seq x y z
N MET A 1 -3.81 16.20 -23.44
CA MET A 1 -5.17 16.16 -22.85
C MET A 1 -5.95 14.86 -23.15
N SER A 2 -5.51 13.98 -24.08
CA SER A 2 -6.27 12.77 -24.45
C SER A 2 -6.03 11.53 -23.56
N SER A 3 -4.91 11.44 -22.82
CA SER A 3 -4.59 10.24 -22.02
C SER A 3 -5.38 10.16 -20.71
N ALA A 4 -5.56 11.30 -20.02
CA ALA A 4 -6.31 11.36 -18.76
C ALA A 4 -7.79 11.00 -18.97
N LEU A 5 -8.40 11.51 -20.04
CA LEU A 5 -9.79 11.19 -20.40
C LEU A 5 -9.95 9.72 -20.80
N LYS A 6 -8.98 9.15 -21.52
CA LYS A 6 -8.95 7.71 -21.86
C LYS A 6 -8.83 6.84 -20.60
N ALA A 7 -7.97 7.20 -19.65
CA ALA A 7 -7.82 6.49 -18.38
C ALA A 7 -9.10 6.59 -17.52
N GLN A 8 -9.76 7.75 -17.52
CA GLN A 8 -11.05 7.94 -16.84
C GLN A 8 -12.16 7.07 -17.47
N LEU A 9 -12.26 7.04 -18.80
CA LEU A 9 -13.22 6.21 -19.52
C LEU A 9 -12.97 4.72 -19.31
N GLN A 10 -11.71 4.28 -19.35
CA GLN A 10 -11.33 2.88 -19.08
C GLN A 10 -11.72 2.45 -17.67
N ARG A 11 -11.53 3.30 -16.65
CA ARG A 11 -11.93 2.97 -15.26
C ARG A 11 -13.44 2.90 -15.09
N THR A 12 -14.19 3.77 -15.76
CA THR A 12 -15.65 3.67 -15.80
C THR A 12 -16.06 2.35 -16.46
N LEU A 13 -15.53 2.03 -17.64
CA LEU A 13 -15.79 0.76 -18.34
C LEU A 13 -15.43 -0.47 -17.49
N GLN A 14 -14.31 -0.45 -16.77
CA GLN A 14 -13.92 -1.53 -15.85
C GLN A 14 -14.91 -1.69 -14.69
N HIS A 15 -15.44 -0.60 -14.13
CA HIS A 15 -16.51 -0.68 -13.14
C HIS A 15 -17.76 -1.34 -13.71
N TRP A 16 -18.19 -0.94 -14.92
CA TRP A 16 -19.35 -1.53 -15.59
C TRP A 16 -19.12 -2.99 -15.99
N GLN A 17 -17.92 -3.36 -16.42
CA GLN A 17 -17.54 -4.75 -16.71
C GLN A 17 -17.48 -5.61 -15.45
N ARG A 18 -16.98 -5.09 -14.32
CA ARG A 18 -17.02 -5.78 -13.01
C ARG A 18 -18.45 -6.02 -12.56
N TYR A 19 -19.34 -5.03 -12.72
CA TYR A 19 -20.77 -5.20 -12.49
C TYR A 19 -21.39 -6.25 -13.44
N GLY A 20 -21.09 -6.19 -14.73
CA GLY A 20 -21.59 -7.15 -15.72
C GLY A 20 -21.09 -8.59 -15.52
N LEU A 21 -19.83 -8.77 -15.12
CA LEU A 21 -19.24 -10.06 -14.75
C LEU A 21 -19.80 -10.62 -13.44
N ALA A 22 -20.13 -9.75 -12.47
CA ALA A 22 -20.83 -10.15 -11.25
C ALA A 22 -22.23 -10.71 -11.57
N VAL A 23 -22.98 -10.03 -12.44
CA VAL A 23 -24.30 -10.49 -12.92
C VAL A 23 -24.18 -11.81 -13.71
N ALA A 24 -23.19 -11.94 -14.59
CA ALA A 24 -22.99 -13.16 -15.39
C ALA A 24 -22.59 -14.40 -14.55
N ARG A 25 -22.01 -14.20 -13.36
CA ARG A 25 -21.67 -15.27 -12.41
C ARG A 25 -22.81 -15.65 -11.46
N MET A 26 -24.03 -15.16 -11.71
CA MET A 26 -25.17 -15.26 -10.77
C MET A 26 -24.80 -14.80 -9.36
N ASP A 27 -24.02 -13.71 -9.30
CA ASP A 27 -23.64 -13.03 -8.07
C ASP A 27 -24.21 -11.60 -8.07
N PRO A 28 -25.55 -11.44 -8.02
CA PRO A 28 -26.22 -10.16 -8.27
C PRO A 28 -26.01 -9.11 -7.17
N LEU A 29 -25.37 -9.51 -6.05
CA LEU A 29 -24.98 -8.63 -4.93
C LEU A 29 -23.45 -8.49 -4.81
N GLY A 30 -22.66 -9.11 -5.69
CA GLY A 30 -21.19 -9.00 -5.65
C GLY A 30 -20.53 -9.83 -4.53
N GLY A 31 -21.14 -10.93 -4.12
CA GLY A 31 -20.63 -11.90 -3.17
C GLY A 31 -20.55 -11.29 -1.79
N GLU A 32 -20.39 -12.12 -0.77
CA GLU A 32 -20.12 -11.60 0.56
C GLU A 32 -18.79 -10.83 0.53
N PRO A 33 -18.76 -9.49 0.66
CA PRO A 33 -17.57 -8.68 0.42
C PRO A 33 -16.42 -9.04 1.36
N PHE A 34 -16.75 -9.55 2.55
CA PHE A 34 -15.79 -10.07 3.53
C PHE A 34 -15.10 -11.36 3.09
N ARG A 35 -15.66 -12.16 2.17
CA ARG A 35 -15.02 -13.43 1.75
C ARG A 35 -13.85 -13.23 0.79
N ARG A 36 -13.75 -12.08 0.12
CA ARG A 36 -12.73 -11.82 -0.90
C ARG A 36 -11.80 -10.68 -0.46
N PRO A 37 -10.49 -10.78 -0.73
CA PRO A 37 -9.59 -9.64 -0.56
C PRO A 37 -10.04 -8.46 -1.41
N LEU A 38 -10.03 -7.25 -0.83
CA LEU A 38 -10.19 -6.01 -1.57
C LEU A 38 -8.81 -5.55 -2.07
N PRO A 39 -8.52 -5.63 -3.38
CA PRO A 39 -7.22 -5.20 -3.90
C PRO A 39 -7.05 -3.69 -3.80
N ILE A 40 -5.93 -3.25 -3.23
CA ILE A 40 -5.52 -1.83 -3.24
C ILE A 40 -4.60 -1.58 -4.41
N PHE A 41 -3.48 -2.31 -4.47
CA PHE A 41 -2.56 -2.27 -5.60
C PHE A 41 -1.68 -3.52 -5.67
N GLU A 42 -1.12 -3.75 -6.85
CA GLU A 42 -0.05 -4.71 -7.12
C GLU A 42 1.07 -4.00 -7.89
N MET A 43 2.30 -4.47 -7.74
CA MET A 43 3.49 -3.98 -8.45
C MET A 43 4.08 -5.13 -9.28
N SER A 44 3.41 -5.45 -10.38
CA SER A 44 3.78 -6.56 -11.26
C SER A 44 4.41 -6.08 -12.58
N SER A 45 4.11 -4.86 -13.00
CA SER A 45 4.51 -4.32 -14.28
C SER A 45 4.94 -2.86 -14.15
N PRO A 46 5.83 -2.35 -15.03
CA PRO A 46 6.24 -0.95 -14.99
C PRO A 46 5.08 0.04 -15.07
N GLN A 47 3.97 -0.34 -15.73
CA GLN A 47 2.76 0.45 -15.84
C GLN A 47 2.06 0.65 -14.49
N ASP A 48 2.20 -0.30 -13.56
CA ASP A 48 1.63 -0.18 -12.22
C ASP A 48 2.26 0.98 -11.45
N LEU A 49 3.48 1.40 -11.80
CA LEU A 49 4.16 2.52 -11.16
C LEU A 49 3.44 3.87 -11.37
N ASP A 50 2.65 4.00 -12.45
CA ASP A 50 1.90 5.21 -12.76
C ASP A 50 0.84 5.54 -11.70
N GLN A 51 0.42 4.58 -10.88
CA GLN A 51 -0.55 4.79 -9.83
C GLN A 51 0.05 5.40 -8.55
N PHE A 52 1.37 5.61 -8.47
CA PHE A 52 2.03 6.13 -7.27
C PHE A 52 2.57 7.55 -7.45
N ALA A 53 2.55 8.30 -6.36
CA ALA A 53 3.33 9.51 -6.17
C ALA A 53 4.47 9.19 -5.20
N ILE A 54 5.68 9.57 -5.58
CA ILE A 54 6.92 9.34 -4.81
C ILE A 54 7.41 10.71 -4.33
N GLY A 55 7.96 10.77 -3.13
CA GLY A 55 8.52 12.01 -2.58
C GLY A 55 9.58 11.74 -1.51
N SER A 56 10.41 12.73 -1.28
CA SER A 56 11.42 12.69 -0.22
C SER A 56 11.68 14.10 0.32
N ASP A 57 12.50 14.21 1.36
CA ASP A 57 12.92 15.53 1.84
C ASP A 57 13.61 16.40 0.77
N ALA A 58 14.11 15.81 -0.32
CA ALA A 58 14.71 16.54 -1.44
C ALA A 58 13.73 17.53 -2.08
N ASP A 59 12.42 17.26 -2.04
CA ASP A 59 11.39 18.17 -2.53
C ASP A 59 11.33 19.49 -1.72
N MET A 60 11.88 19.47 -0.50
CA MET A 60 12.01 20.62 0.40
C MET A 60 13.47 21.05 0.60
N GLY A 61 14.40 20.59 -0.26
CA GLY A 61 15.83 20.92 -0.20
C GLY A 61 16.66 20.04 0.76
N GLY A 62 16.14 18.89 1.15
CA GLY A 62 16.91 17.80 1.75
C GLY A 62 17.80 17.10 0.73
N LEU A 63 18.56 16.10 1.20
CA LEU A 63 19.55 15.38 0.38
C LEU A 63 19.25 13.88 0.26
N SER A 64 18.09 13.42 0.72
CA SER A 64 17.69 12.03 0.59
C SER A 64 17.34 11.68 -0.86
N THR A 65 17.47 10.41 -1.22
CA THR A 65 17.07 9.89 -2.52
C THR A 65 16.00 8.83 -2.36
N VAL A 66 15.14 8.71 -3.37
CA VAL A 66 14.05 7.74 -3.39
C VAL A 66 13.80 7.24 -4.80
N GLN A 67 13.56 5.95 -4.94
CA GLN A 67 13.20 5.29 -6.19
C GLN A 67 12.15 4.22 -5.91
N LEU A 68 11.18 4.12 -6.83
CA LEU A 68 10.27 2.99 -6.94
C LEU A 68 10.44 2.40 -8.35
N ALA A 69 10.72 1.11 -8.44
CA ALA A 69 10.95 0.42 -9.71
C ALA A 69 10.32 -0.97 -9.70
N ILE A 70 10.27 -1.65 -10.85
CA ILE A 70 9.89 -3.06 -10.95
C ILE A 70 11.15 -3.87 -11.22
N GLU A 71 11.32 -4.94 -10.45
CA GLU A 71 12.41 -5.91 -10.60
C GLU A 71 11.85 -7.32 -10.82
N LYS A 72 12.68 -8.20 -11.39
CA LYS A 72 12.36 -9.61 -11.57
C LYS A 72 13.00 -10.40 -10.45
N SER A 73 12.24 -11.33 -9.87
CA SER A 73 12.78 -12.29 -8.92
C SER A 73 13.83 -13.18 -9.59
N ASN A 74 14.94 -13.43 -8.90
CA ASN A 74 15.97 -14.36 -9.40
C ASN A 74 15.46 -15.81 -9.38
N ASP A 75 14.57 -16.14 -8.44
CA ASP A 75 14.11 -17.50 -8.16
C ASP A 75 12.78 -17.84 -8.84
N SER A 76 12.13 -16.86 -9.49
CA SER A 76 10.85 -17.06 -10.16
C SER A 76 10.68 -16.17 -11.39
N SER A 77 9.76 -16.53 -12.28
CA SER A 77 9.35 -15.64 -13.39
C SER A 77 8.55 -14.43 -12.92
N LYS A 78 8.30 -14.29 -11.61
CA LYS A 78 7.50 -13.20 -11.03
C LYS A 78 8.32 -11.93 -10.89
N THR A 79 7.66 -10.82 -11.12
CA THR A 79 8.14 -9.47 -10.90
C THR A 79 7.57 -8.91 -9.60
N TYR A 80 8.23 -7.91 -9.05
CA TYR A 80 7.80 -7.22 -7.85
C TYR A 80 8.28 -5.76 -7.89
N GLY A 81 7.67 -4.90 -7.08
CA GLY A 81 8.11 -3.53 -6.87
C GLY A 81 9.24 -3.45 -5.86
N ILE A 82 10.21 -2.58 -6.12
CA ILE A 82 11.30 -2.28 -5.21
C ILE A 82 11.25 -0.81 -4.81
N PHE A 83 11.13 -0.55 -3.51
CA PHE A 83 11.19 0.78 -2.93
C PHE A 83 12.57 0.94 -2.27
N ARG A 84 13.43 1.79 -2.83
CA ARG A 84 14.81 1.93 -2.36
C ARG A 84 15.33 3.36 -2.44
N GLY A 85 16.41 3.62 -1.74
CA GLY A 85 17.08 4.92 -1.76
C GLY A 85 18.10 5.06 -0.64
N LYS A 86 18.44 6.32 -0.34
CA LYS A 86 19.35 6.65 0.76
C LYS A 86 18.81 7.84 1.53
N LEU A 87 18.55 7.66 2.82
CA LEU A 87 18.21 8.75 3.72
C LEU A 87 19.46 9.51 4.15
N LYS A 88 19.33 10.83 4.16
CA LYS A 88 20.31 11.76 4.75
C LYS A 88 19.59 12.72 5.67
N THR A 89 20.17 12.96 6.84
CA THR A 89 19.66 13.94 7.82
C THR A 89 20.10 15.36 7.51
N GLU A 90 21.15 15.50 6.69
CA GLU A 90 21.70 16.77 6.22
C GLU A 90 20.69 17.51 5.34
N LEU A 91 20.63 18.84 5.54
CA LEU A 91 19.76 19.74 4.80
C LEU A 91 20.61 20.73 4.01
N GLY A 92 20.10 21.13 2.83
CA GLY A 92 20.68 22.24 2.10
C GLY A 92 20.56 23.58 2.87
N PRO A 93 21.36 24.60 2.49
CA PRO A 93 21.41 25.88 3.21
C PRO A 93 20.07 26.62 3.35
N GLU A 94 19.16 26.46 2.38
CA GLU A 94 17.82 27.06 2.45
C GLU A 94 16.84 26.22 3.27
N ALA A 95 16.93 24.88 3.17
CA ALA A 95 16.06 23.97 3.89
C ALA A 95 16.31 23.99 5.40
N SER A 96 17.57 24.16 5.83
CA SER A 96 17.95 24.24 7.25
C SER A 96 17.37 25.46 7.98
N LYS A 97 16.87 26.47 7.25
CA LYS A 97 16.18 27.63 7.83
C LYS A 97 14.74 27.30 8.25
N ILE A 98 14.14 26.26 7.69
CA ILE A 98 12.72 25.92 7.84
C ILE A 98 12.55 24.57 8.53
N LEU A 99 13.40 23.59 8.22
CA LEU A 99 13.36 22.23 8.73
C LEU A 99 14.45 22.00 9.77
N LYS A 100 14.12 21.23 10.82
CA LYS A 100 15.08 20.87 11.88
C LYS A 100 16.05 19.77 11.45
N SER A 101 15.60 18.84 10.61
CA SER A 101 16.41 17.75 10.05
C SER A 101 15.75 17.19 8.79
N GLY A 102 16.55 16.63 7.89
CA GLY A 102 16.07 15.75 6.82
C GLY A 102 15.81 14.33 7.32
N GLY A 103 15.79 13.37 6.41
CA GLY A 103 15.64 11.95 6.67
C GLY A 103 14.22 11.46 6.42
N TYR A 104 13.63 11.78 5.26
CA TYR A 104 12.32 11.26 4.86
C TYR A 104 12.31 10.83 3.39
N ALA A 105 11.76 9.65 3.14
CA ALA A 105 11.39 9.19 1.80
C ALA A 105 10.11 8.35 1.88
N GLY A 106 9.30 8.39 0.82
CA GLY A 106 8.10 7.57 0.77
C GLY A 106 7.44 7.59 -0.60
N PHE A 107 6.46 6.71 -0.74
CA PHE A 107 5.53 6.73 -1.85
C PHE A 107 4.12 6.49 -1.33
N ARG A 108 3.12 6.89 -2.12
CA ARG A 108 1.71 6.61 -1.85
C ARG A 108 0.94 6.43 -3.14
N THR A 109 -0.20 5.77 -3.06
CA THR A 109 -1.15 5.74 -4.17
C THR A 109 -1.61 7.16 -4.50
N LYS A 110 -1.79 7.45 -5.79
CA LYS A 110 -2.39 8.69 -6.26
C LYS A 110 -3.88 8.67 -5.91
N VAL A 111 -4.39 9.85 -5.57
CA VAL A 111 -5.83 10.06 -5.42
C VAL A 111 -6.55 9.62 -6.69
N ARG A 112 -7.50 8.71 -6.54
CA ARG A 112 -8.28 8.16 -7.64
C ARG A 112 -9.39 9.16 -7.99
N LYS A 113 -9.20 9.94 -9.04
CA LYS A 113 -10.20 10.93 -9.49
C LYS A 113 -11.27 10.30 -10.38
N ARG A 114 -12.53 10.68 -10.20
CA ARG A 114 -13.64 10.38 -11.13
C ARG A 114 -13.91 11.61 -12.02
N LEU A 115 -14.92 11.52 -12.89
CA LEU A 115 -15.40 12.69 -13.67
C LEU A 115 -15.93 13.80 -12.75
N ILE A 116 -16.55 13.40 -11.63
CA ILE A 116 -17.01 14.28 -10.56
C ILE A 116 -16.52 13.65 -9.26
N GLY A 117 -15.72 14.39 -8.49
CA GLY A 117 -15.21 13.96 -7.19
C GLY A 117 -14.06 12.94 -7.24
N GLU A 118 -13.83 12.34 -6.09
CA GLU A 118 -12.78 11.35 -5.84
C GLU A 118 -13.37 9.97 -5.56
N ASP A 119 -12.54 8.95 -5.68
CA ASP A 119 -12.89 7.56 -5.46
C ASP A 119 -12.12 7.02 -4.25
N PHE A 120 -12.85 6.69 -3.20
CA PHE A 120 -12.32 6.18 -1.93
C PHE A 120 -12.50 4.68 -1.81
N TRP A 121 -11.61 4.02 -1.07
CA TRP A 121 -11.77 2.61 -0.75
C TRP A 121 -12.65 2.50 0.48
N ASN A 122 -13.67 1.64 0.42
CA ASN A 122 -14.43 1.21 1.58
C ASN A 122 -13.90 -0.15 2.04
N THR A 123 -13.40 -0.20 3.28
CA THR A 123 -12.83 -1.37 3.95
C THR A 123 -13.63 -1.76 5.19
N ASP A 124 -14.90 -1.36 5.29
CA ASP A 124 -15.74 -1.64 6.47
C ASP A 124 -15.86 -3.15 6.76
N HIS A 125 -15.80 -3.97 5.71
CA HIS A 125 -15.89 -5.43 5.75
C HIS A 125 -14.53 -6.15 5.79
N HIS A 126 -13.43 -5.42 6.00
CA HIS A 126 -12.08 -5.96 6.03
C HIS A 126 -11.36 -5.43 7.27
N GLU A 127 -11.01 -6.33 8.20
CA GLU A 127 -10.36 -5.93 9.46
C GLU A 127 -8.88 -5.58 9.31
N TYR A 128 -8.21 -6.12 8.28
CA TYR A 128 -6.76 -5.99 8.11
C TYR A 128 -6.38 -5.37 6.78
N LEU A 129 -5.33 -4.55 6.82
CA LEU A 129 -4.50 -4.26 5.66
C LEU A 129 -3.38 -5.31 5.58
N ARG A 130 -3.31 -6.04 4.46
CA ARG A 130 -2.27 -7.03 4.20
C ARG A 130 -1.26 -6.50 3.20
N LEU A 131 0.02 -6.62 3.52
CA LEU A 131 1.12 -6.24 2.65
C LEU A 131 2.01 -7.46 2.40
N ARG A 132 2.17 -7.84 1.12
CA ARG A 132 3.13 -8.86 0.70
C ARG A 132 4.46 -8.19 0.43
N VAL A 133 5.40 -8.31 1.37
CA VAL A 133 6.67 -7.56 1.38
C VAL A 133 7.87 -8.48 1.56
N ARG A 134 9.05 -7.95 1.25
CA ARG A 134 10.35 -8.61 1.43
C ARG A 134 11.31 -7.68 2.13
N ASN A 135 11.79 -8.09 3.29
CA ASN A 135 12.83 -7.39 4.01
C ASN A 135 14.18 -7.56 3.29
N SER A 136 14.86 -6.46 2.95
CA SER A 136 16.21 -6.52 2.36
C SER A 136 17.30 -6.83 3.39
N GLY A 137 16.98 -6.72 4.68
CA GLY A 137 17.96 -6.79 5.78
C GLY A 137 18.56 -5.44 6.15
N ASP A 138 18.04 -4.34 5.61
CA ASP A 138 18.33 -3.04 6.17
C ASP A 138 17.74 -2.89 7.59
N GLU A 139 18.35 -2.03 8.41
CA GLU A 139 17.91 -1.76 9.78
C GLU A 139 16.97 -0.55 9.85
N MET A 140 16.24 -0.27 8.76
CA MET A 140 15.43 0.93 8.63
C MET A 140 14.04 0.71 9.22
N LYS A 141 13.40 1.81 9.62
CA LYS A 141 12.03 1.78 10.13
C LYS A 141 11.07 2.22 9.03
N TYR A 142 10.29 1.28 8.55
CA TYR A 142 9.22 1.52 7.60
C TYR A 142 7.91 1.79 8.32
N PHE A 143 7.09 2.64 7.72
CA PHE A 143 5.78 3.01 8.23
C PHE A 143 4.75 2.94 7.09
N VAL A 144 3.60 2.35 7.39
CA VAL A 144 2.44 2.38 6.50
C VAL A 144 1.61 3.61 6.86
N ASN A 145 1.27 4.39 5.84
CA ASN A 145 0.54 5.65 5.98
C ASN A 145 -0.79 5.55 5.23
N ILE A 146 -1.88 5.87 5.90
CA ILE A 146 -3.22 5.93 5.34
C ILE A 146 -3.73 7.37 5.49
N GLN A 147 -4.15 7.96 4.38
CA GLN A 147 -4.88 9.21 4.34
C GLN A 147 -6.34 8.89 4.08
N ILE A 148 -7.24 9.48 4.87
CA ILE A 148 -8.69 9.41 4.68
C ILE A 148 -9.20 10.69 4.01
N ASP A 149 -10.44 10.65 3.52
CA ASP A 149 -11.20 11.88 3.27
C ASP A 149 -11.68 12.46 4.60
N GLY A 150 -11.11 13.58 5.00
CA GLY A 150 -11.34 14.16 6.32
C GLY A 150 -11.10 15.66 6.33
N PRO A 151 -11.48 16.34 7.44
CA PRO A 151 -11.44 17.79 7.53
C PRO A 151 -10.03 18.38 7.43
N ALA A 152 -9.01 17.63 7.86
CA ALA A 152 -7.61 18.03 7.75
C ALA A 152 -6.88 17.14 6.74
N SER A 153 -6.45 17.75 5.63
CA SER A 153 -5.67 17.06 4.60
C SER A 153 -4.28 16.60 5.06
N THR A 154 -3.81 17.05 6.22
CA THR A 154 -2.52 16.62 6.80
C THR A 154 -2.66 15.49 7.82
N ASP A 155 -3.88 15.02 8.08
CA ASP A 155 -4.11 13.86 8.93
C ASP A 155 -3.67 12.59 8.20
N ILE A 156 -2.85 11.82 8.89
CA ILE A 156 -2.29 10.56 8.42
C ILE A 156 -2.40 9.55 9.56
N PHE A 157 -3.10 8.47 9.29
CA PHE A 157 -3.09 7.27 10.12
C PHE A 157 -1.81 6.50 9.80
N GLN A 158 -0.98 6.29 10.80
CA GLN A 158 0.33 5.70 10.64
C GLN A 158 0.49 4.47 11.53
N HIS A 159 1.08 3.42 10.96
CA HIS A 159 1.47 2.22 11.70
C HIS A 159 2.90 1.83 11.31
N ARG A 160 3.68 1.33 12.27
CA ARG A 160 5.03 0.83 12.00
C ARG A 160 4.94 -0.50 11.27
N LEU A 161 5.61 -0.63 10.13
CA LEU A 161 5.71 -1.90 9.43
C LEU A 161 6.78 -2.76 10.11
N TRP A 162 6.34 -3.82 10.76
CA TRP A 162 7.23 -4.81 11.36
C TRP A 162 7.56 -5.88 10.33
N LEU A 163 8.85 -6.02 10.04
CA LEU A 163 9.37 -6.95 9.05
C LEU A 163 10.02 -8.14 9.75
N GLY A 164 9.82 -9.33 9.21
CA GLY A 164 10.42 -10.58 9.61
C GLY A 164 11.85 -10.74 9.09
N GLN A 165 12.21 -11.99 8.78
CA GLN A 165 13.58 -12.34 8.43
C GLN A 165 14.02 -11.69 7.10
N PRO A 166 15.26 -11.17 7.03
CA PRO A 166 15.82 -10.68 5.78
C PRO A 166 15.82 -11.74 4.68
N GLY A 167 15.44 -11.34 3.48
CA GLY A 167 15.47 -12.18 2.29
C GLY A 167 14.18 -12.95 2.01
N ASP A 168 13.29 -13.12 2.98
CA ASP A 168 12.04 -13.87 2.81
C ASP A 168 10.87 -12.96 2.45
N TRP A 169 9.96 -13.49 1.63
CA TRP A 169 8.68 -12.86 1.36
C TRP A 169 7.67 -13.25 2.44
N GLU A 170 7.01 -12.26 3.02
CA GLU A 170 6.01 -12.45 4.07
C GLU A 170 4.74 -11.64 3.79
N ASP A 171 3.63 -12.09 4.35
CA ASP A 171 2.39 -11.32 4.43
C ASP A 171 2.28 -10.69 5.80
N VAL A 172 2.45 -9.37 5.87
CA VAL A 172 2.26 -8.60 7.10
C VAL A 172 0.79 -8.17 7.17
N LEU A 173 0.09 -8.61 8.23
CA LEU A 173 -1.27 -8.21 8.54
C LEU A 173 -1.25 -7.09 9.58
N ILE A 174 -1.86 -5.95 9.24
CA ILE A 174 -2.00 -4.82 10.14
C ILE A 174 -3.49 -4.57 10.37
N PRO A 175 -4.01 -4.77 11.60
CA PRO A 175 -5.38 -4.38 11.93
C PRO A 175 -5.57 -2.88 11.71
N PHE A 176 -6.68 -2.49 11.09
CA PHE A 176 -6.97 -1.05 10.90
C PHE A 176 -7.08 -0.29 12.23
N ALA A 177 -7.48 -0.99 13.31
CA ALA A 177 -7.57 -0.45 14.66
C ALA A 177 -6.21 -0.07 15.28
N ASP A 178 -5.11 -0.60 14.77
CA ASP A 178 -3.76 -0.36 15.33
C ASP A 178 -3.11 0.91 14.76
N PHE A 179 -3.70 1.54 13.74
CA PHE A 179 -3.16 2.77 13.16
C PHE A 179 -3.36 3.97 14.09
N ALA A 180 -2.28 4.70 14.36
CA ALA A 180 -2.30 5.92 15.16
C ALA A 180 -2.45 7.16 14.28
N LEU A 181 -3.35 8.06 14.65
CA LEU A 181 -3.52 9.34 13.98
C LEU A 181 -2.35 10.28 14.27
N THR A 182 -1.75 10.79 13.20
CA THR A 182 -0.69 11.79 13.22
C THR A 182 -1.06 13.00 12.37
N ASN A 183 -0.58 14.18 12.75
CA ASN A 183 -0.68 15.40 11.98
C ASN A 183 0.72 16.03 11.87
N LYS A 184 1.21 16.23 10.64
CA LYS A 184 2.58 16.73 10.38
C LYS A 184 3.67 15.95 11.16
N GLY A 185 3.50 14.63 11.26
CA GLY A 185 4.44 13.74 11.95
C GLY A 185 4.37 13.77 13.48
N GLN A 186 3.40 14.46 14.07
CA GLN A 186 3.15 14.45 15.51
C GLN A 186 1.89 13.66 15.82
N ILE A 187 1.94 12.80 16.83
CA ILE A 187 0.78 12.04 17.31
C ILE A 187 -0.27 13.03 17.82
N VAL A 188 -1.48 12.94 17.29
CA VAL A 188 -2.59 13.81 17.70
C VAL A 188 -3.09 13.34 19.06
N LYS A 189 -3.28 14.26 20.01
CA LYS A 189 -3.74 13.92 21.36
C LYS A 189 -5.15 13.31 21.37
N SER A 190 -6.03 13.81 20.50
CA SER A 190 -7.37 13.28 20.31
C SER A 190 -7.34 12.23 19.21
N GLN A 191 -7.18 10.97 19.60
CA GLN A 191 -7.32 9.84 18.69
C GLN A 191 -8.82 9.60 18.43
N PHE A 192 -9.15 9.20 17.21
CA PHE A 192 -10.46 8.66 16.86
C PHE A 192 -10.25 7.45 15.96
N GLU A 193 -11.26 6.59 15.93
CA GLU A 193 -11.23 5.41 15.06
C GLU A 193 -11.16 5.84 13.60
N MET A 194 -10.26 5.25 12.83
CA MET A 194 -10.10 5.58 11.42
C MET A 194 -11.40 5.25 10.65
N PRO A 195 -12.03 6.22 9.98
CA PRO A 195 -13.12 5.96 9.03
C PRO A 195 -12.61 5.04 7.92
N ARG A 196 -13.25 3.87 7.80
CA ARG A 196 -12.85 2.80 6.88
C ARG A 196 -13.57 2.86 5.54
N ASP A 197 -14.62 3.66 5.43
CA ASP A 197 -15.42 3.85 4.21
C ASP A 197 -14.79 4.86 3.22
N ALA A 198 -13.85 5.69 3.70
CA ALA A 198 -13.31 6.84 2.97
C ALA A 198 -11.78 6.84 2.87
N ILE A 199 -11.14 5.68 2.71
CA ILE A 199 -9.68 5.63 2.51
C ILE A 199 -9.31 6.27 1.17
N ARG A 200 -8.45 7.29 1.21
CA ARG A 200 -8.09 8.13 0.06
C ARG A 200 -6.75 7.78 -0.56
N THR A 201 -5.72 7.57 0.25
CA THR A 201 -4.41 7.09 -0.23
C THR A 201 -3.76 6.16 0.79
N ILE A 202 -3.01 5.18 0.30
CA ILE A 202 -2.18 4.28 1.12
C ILE A 202 -0.75 4.39 0.60
N GLY A 203 0.22 4.47 1.51
CA GLY A 203 1.63 4.60 1.16
C GLY A 203 2.55 3.99 2.19
N ILE A 204 3.83 3.90 1.83
CA ILE A 204 4.90 3.45 2.71
C ILE A 204 5.96 4.55 2.75
N SER A 205 6.44 4.86 3.95
CA SER A 205 7.55 5.79 4.16
C SER A 205 8.63 5.16 5.03
N VAL A 206 9.82 5.73 4.92
CA VAL A 206 10.98 5.45 5.76
C VAL A 206 11.48 6.78 6.33
N LEU A 207 11.79 6.81 7.62
CA LEU A 207 12.27 8.00 8.31
C LEU A 207 13.23 7.67 9.47
N GLU A 208 13.71 8.72 10.13
CA GLU A 208 14.58 8.74 11.33
C GLU A 208 16.07 8.43 11.10
N LYS A 209 16.41 7.30 10.49
CA LYS A 209 17.80 6.82 10.43
C LYS A 209 18.45 7.17 9.09
N PRO A 210 19.63 7.83 9.04
CA PRO A 210 20.37 7.99 7.80
C PRO A 210 20.95 6.63 7.36
N GLY A 211 20.90 6.33 6.07
CA GLY A 211 21.37 5.06 5.54
C GLY A 211 20.68 4.64 4.25
N PRO A 212 21.22 3.62 3.56
CA PRO A 212 20.51 2.97 2.46
C PRO A 212 19.27 2.26 3.01
N PHE A 213 18.23 2.21 2.21
CA PHE A 213 17.00 1.47 2.50
C PHE A 213 16.53 0.76 1.24
N GLU A 214 15.94 -0.42 1.41
CA GLU A 214 15.34 -1.23 0.36
C GLU A 214 14.21 -2.11 0.91
N LEU A 215 13.04 -2.05 0.29
CA LEU A 215 11.88 -2.86 0.61
C LEU A 215 11.31 -3.47 -0.68
N GLY A 216 11.21 -4.79 -0.74
CA GLY A 216 10.47 -5.48 -1.79
C GLY A 216 8.97 -5.47 -1.50
N ILE A 217 8.16 -5.22 -2.51
CA ILE A 217 6.70 -5.08 -2.38
C ILE A 217 6.04 -5.76 -3.57
N GLN A 218 5.19 -6.75 -3.32
CA GLN A 218 4.40 -7.40 -4.37
C GLN A 218 3.02 -6.75 -4.49
N LYS A 219 2.27 -6.73 -3.39
CA LYS A 219 0.90 -6.26 -3.38
C LYS A 219 0.46 -5.76 -2.01
N VAL A 220 -0.59 -4.96 -2.04
CA VAL A 220 -1.36 -4.54 -0.85
C VAL A 220 -2.84 -4.79 -1.13
N ASP A 221 -3.49 -5.50 -0.24
CA ASP A 221 -4.93 -5.76 -0.26
C ASP A 221 -5.52 -5.63 1.15
N CYS A 222 -6.85 -5.55 1.26
CA CYS A 222 -7.54 -5.62 2.54
C CYS A 222 -8.21 -6.98 2.66
N VAL A 223 -8.12 -7.61 3.82
CA VAL A 223 -8.64 -8.94 4.07
C VAL A 223 -9.47 -8.95 5.33
N SER A 224 -10.44 -9.86 5.38
CA SER A 224 -11.20 -10.11 6.60
C SER A 224 -10.71 -11.36 7.32
N ASP A 225 -11.07 -11.50 8.59
CA ASP A 225 -10.87 -12.75 9.33
C ASP A 225 -11.46 -13.97 8.60
N ILE A 226 -12.65 -13.81 8.01
CA ILE A 226 -13.33 -14.88 7.28
C ILE A 226 -12.56 -15.21 5.99
N GLY A 227 -12.13 -14.18 5.25
CA GLY A 227 -11.36 -14.34 4.02
C GLY A 227 -10.05 -15.09 4.27
N LEU A 228 -9.32 -14.73 5.33
CA LEU A 228 -8.08 -15.38 5.73
C LEU A 228 -8.28 -16.87 6.07
N ARG A 229 -9.35 -17.22 6.79
CA ARG A 229 -9.66 -18.63 7.11
C ARG A 229 -9.97 -19.45 5.86
N LEU A 230 -10.73 -18.87 4.93
CA LEU A 230 -11.05 -19.52 3.66
C LEU A 230 -9.80 -19.78 2.81
N GLU A 231 -8.91 -18.79 2.69
CA GLU A 231 -7.63 -18.95 1.99
C GLU A 231 -6.79 -20.10 2.63
N GLN A 232 -6.74 -20.18 3.96
CA GLN A 232 -6.04 -21.24 4.68
C GLN A 232 -6.66 -22.63 4.43
N GLU A 233 -7.98 -22.74 4.40
CA GLU A 233 -8.70 -23.99 4.11
C GLU A 233 -8.45 -24.46 2.68
N GLU A 234 -8.46 -23.54 1.71
CA GLU A 234 -8.15 -23.83 0.31
C GLU A 234 -6.72 -24.36 0.15
N GLU A 235 -5.72 -23.69 0.76
CA GLU A 235 -4.32 -24.13 0.75
C GLU A 235 -4.12 -25.52 1.37
N ASN A 236 -4.79 -25.78 2.50
CA ASN A 236 -4.75 -27.08 3.18
C ASN A 236 -5.37 -28.18 2.31
N SER A 237 -6.48 -27.90 1.64
CA SER A 237 -7.15 -28.87 0.76
C SER A 237 -6.32 -29.19 -0.49
N ALA A 238 -5.69 -28.18 -1.10
CA ALA A 238 -4.80 -28.35 -2.24
C ALA A 238 -3.57 -29.18 -1.87
N SER A 239 -2.97 -28.91 -0.71
CA SER A 239 -1.81 -29.65 -0.21
C SER A 239 -2.13 -31.13 0.08
N GLN A 240 -3.35 -31.43 0.52
CA GLN A 240 -3.82 -32.81 0.71
C GLN A 240 -4.03 -33.53 -0.61
N ALA A 241 -4.61 -32.87 -1.62
CA ALA A 241 -4.81 -33.45 -2.95
C ALA A 241 -3.48 -33.83 -3.62
N THR A 242 -2.46 -32.96 -3.56
CA THR A 242 -1.13 -33.25 -4.13
C THR A 242 -0.42 -34.44 -3.46
N LYS A 243 -0.66 -34.68 -2.16
CA LYS A 243 -0.11 -35.85 -1.45
C LYS A 243 -0.80 -37.16 -1.84
N ILE A 244 -2.08 -37.12 -2.21
CA ILE A 244 -2.83 -38.31 -2.64
C ILE A 244 -2.43 -38.73 -4.06
N GLU A 245 -2.11 -37.78 -4.94
CA GLU A 245 -1.67 -38.06 -6.32
C GLU A 245 -0.22 -38.54 -6.44
N SER A 246 0.58 -38.40 -5.37
CA SER A 246 2.01 -38.76 -5.35
C SER A 246 2.33 -40.02 -4.54
N GLY A 247 1.31 -40.69 -3.98
CA GLY A 247 1.43 -41.98 -3.26
C GLY A 247 0.75 -43.11 -4.01
#